data_AF-A0A9E0FGF1-F1
#
_entry.id   AF-A0A9E0FGF1-F1
#
_cell.length_a   1.000
_cell.length_b   1.000
_cell.length_c   1.000
_cell.angle_alpha   90.00
_cell.angle_beta   90.00
_cell.angle_gamma   90.00
#
_symmetry.space_group_name_H-M   'P 1'
#
loop_
_entity.id
_entity.type
_entity.pdbx_description
1 polymer ?
#
loop_
_entity_poly.entity_id
_entity_poly.type
_entity_poly.pdbx_seq_one_letter_code
_entity_poly.pdbx_strand_id
1 'polypeptide(L)'
;MVRKLLFGLLLLNFYSISSNAQSAIYGDEWIEYSQHYFKIKVTADGLYRIYYPQLNDALAVSGYSLASINPKNFQLFYRGQEEFIHIEGEADNVFNETDYIEFYGRFNNGEIDTRLYEDPNFQANTYASMFTDTSVYFLTWNFSESNNRVENLTNNLDALPTAETHYRFQSFMMNGTVGVFNKSTSYLSYGVPYLEIYSSKFEEGEGYTESRFANSTRTKTLTTTNAYFGDDADAVTLKTVVIGNNDVSHHYTITVNGVVMTDTSYFGFNMAKYNFILDTIKASNTIAFASLGGSTDYLRNGYIDINYARSWDFNNASRVGFTLANSASATKYFEVTDFNESATNPVLYDLTNHKRIIGIVEGDISKFHLSYDASNAD
;
A
#
# COMPACT_ATOMS: atom_id res chain seq x y z
N MET A 1 -32.53 -17.78 61.57
CA MET A 1 -32.66 -16.69 60.57
C MET A 1 -31.38 -16.48 59.75
N VAL A 2 -30.19 -16.65 60.31
CA VAL A 2 -28.88 -16.42 59.63
C VAL A 2 -28.59 -17.38 58.46
N ARG A 3 -29.07 -18.63 58.52
CA ARG A 3 -28.80 -19.65 57.47
C ARG A 3 -29.52 -19.43 56.14
N LYS A 4 -30.60 -18.64 56.11
CA LYS A 4 -31.33 -18.27 54.87
C LYS A 4 -30.75 -17.04 54.19
N LEU A 5 -30.03 -16.17 54.92
CA LEU A 5 -29.34 -15.00 54.33
C LEU A 5 -28.06 -15.38 53.57
N LEU A 6 -27.31 -16.38 54.04
CA LEU A 6 -26.09 -16.83 53.37
C LEU A 6 -26.35 -17.49 52.01
N PHE A 7 -27.52 -18.13 51.82
CA PHE A 7 -27.91 -18.67 50.51
C PHE A 7 -28.34 -17.59 49.52
N GLY A 8 -28.91 -16.47 50.00
CA GLY A 8 -29.25 -15.32 49.17
C GLY A 8 -28.02 -14.53 48.69
N LEU A 9 -27.00 -14.39 49.55
CA LEU A 9 -25.75 -13.72 49.17
C LEU A 9 -24.86 -14.52 48.23
N LEU A 10 -24.95 -15.87 48.23
CA LEU A 10 -24.25 -16.69 47.24
C LEU A 10 -24.92 -16.61 45.85
N LEU A 11 -26.24 -16.46 45.78
CA LEU A 11 -26.97 -16.33 44.51
C LEU A 11 -26.85 -14.94 43.88
N LEU A 12 -26.63 -13.87 44.67
CA LEU A 12 -26.35 -12.54 44.13
C LEU A 12 -24.93 -12.37 43.58
N ASN A 13 -23.96 -13.20 43.99
CA ASN A 13 -22.59 -13.15 43.45
C ASN A 13 -22.43 -13.91 42.12
N PHE A 14 -23.44 -14.66 41.67
CA PHE A 14 -23.44 -15.32 40.35
C PHE A 14 -24.08 -14.48 39.24
N TYR A 15 -24.72 -13.34 39.56
CA TYR A 15 -25.36 -12.47 38.56
C TYR A 15 -24.48 -11.33 38.04
N SER A 16 -23.23 -11.22 38.50
CA SER A 16 -22.32 -10.12 38.09
C SER A 16 -21.04 -10.60 37.41
N ILE A 17 -20.92 -11.90 37.12
CA ILE A 17 -19.93 -12.38 36.16
C ILE A 17 -20.64 -12.41 34.83
N SER A 18 -20.79 -11.25 34.19
CA SER A 18 -20.94 -11.21 32.74
C SER A 18 -19.69 -11.89 32.19
N SER A 19 -19.83 -13.18 31.89
CA SER A 19 -18.88 -13.88 31.07
C SER A 19 -18.81 -13.09 29.76
N ASN A 20 -17.73 -12.33 29.57
CA ASN A 20 -17.23 -12.05 28.23
C ASN A 20 -16.83 -13.40 27.66
N ALA A 21 -17.82 -14.21 27.27
CA ALA A 21 -17.61 -15.36 26.43
C ALA A 21 -16.85 -14.83 25.22
N GLN A 22 -15.73 -15.48 24.94
CA GLN A 22 -14.74 -15.08 23.96
C GLN A 22 -15.44 -14.76 22.63
N SER A 23 -15.62 -13.48 22.32
CA SER A 23 -15.73 -13.07 20.92
C SER A 23 -14.32 -13.26 20.37
N ALA A 24 -14.03 -14.49 19.95
CA ALA A 24 -12.90 -14.72 19.09
C ALA A 24 -13.19 -13.93 17.81
N ILE A 25 -12.25 -13.07 17.43
CA ILE A 25 -12.29 -12.36 16.15
C ILE A 25 -11.81 -13.36 15.10
N TYR A 26 -12.73 -13.82 14.25
CA TYR A 26 -12.50 -14.77 13.17
C TYR A 26 -12.10 -14.08 11.86
N GLY A 27 -12.38 -12.78 11.73
CA GLY A 27 -12.04 -11.96 10.55
C GLY A 27 -13.17 -11.89 9.51
N ASP A 28 -14.34 -12.46 9.80
CA ASP A 28 -15.55 -12.41 8.99
C ASP A 28 -16.65 -11.53 9.59
N GLU A 29 -16.33 -10.74 10.63
CA GLU A 29 -17.29 -9.89 11.35
C GLU A 29 -17.91 -8.79 10.47
N TRP A 30 -17.27 -8.46 9.35
CA TRP A 30 -17.76 -7.50 8.37
C TRP A 30 -18.84 -8.09 7.44
N ILE A 31 -19.05 -9.41 7.48
CA ILE A 31 -20.01 -10.10 6.61
C ILE A 31 -21.38 -10.13 7.29
N GLU A 32 -22.32 -9.40 6.71
CA GLU A 32 -23.73 -9.48 7.02
C GLU A 32 -24.40 -10.49 6.07
N TYR A 33 -24.70 -11.69 6.56
CA TYR A 33 -25.18 -12.79 5.72
C TYR A 33 -26.52 -12.54 5.02
N SER A 34 -27.29 -11.53 5.45
CA SER A 34 -28.52 -11.10 4.78
C SER A 34 -28.28 -10.09 3.65
N GLN A 35 -27.07 -9.53 3.53
CA GLN A 35 -26.70 -8.60 2.46
C GLN A 35 -26.19 -9.33 1.21
N HIS A 36 -26.23 -8.63 0.09
CA HIS A 36 -25.63 -9.08 -1.16
C HIS A 36 -24.30 -8.37 -1.39
N TYR A 37 -23.32 -9.11 -1.91
CA TYR A 37 -21.98 -8.60 -2.13
C TYR A 37 -21.55 -8.79 -3.58
N PHE A 38 -21.16 -7.70 -4.23
CA PHE A 38 -20.57 -7.71 -5.56
C PHE A 38 -19.05 -7.71 -5.46
N LYS A 39 -18.42 -8.70 -6.09
CA LYS A 39 -16.96 -8.80 -6.14
C LYS A 39 -16.39 -7.89 -7.22
N ILE A 40 -15.50 -6.99 -6.84
CA ILE A 40 -14.75 -6.13 -7.73
C ILE A 40 -13.28 -6.55 -7.68
N LYS A 41 -12.69 -6.84 -8.84
CA LYS A 41 -11.29 -7.25 -8.95
C LYS A 41 -10.43 -6.05 -9.35
N VAL A 42 -9.37 -5.80 -8.61
CA VAL A 42 -8.43 -4.69 -8.81
C VAL A 42 -7.03 -5.27 -8.97
N THR A 43 -6.33 -4.92 -10.05
CA THR A 43 -5.00 -5.45 -10.38
C THR A 43 -3.89 -4.42 -10.32
N ALA A 44 -4.21 -3.17 -9.99
CA ALA A 44 -3.25 -2.09 -9.86
C ALA A 44 -3.77 -1.06 -8.86
N ASP A 45 -2.87 -0.33 -8.22
CA ASP A 45 -3.28 0.85 -7.46
C ASP A 45 -3.92 1.88 -8.39
N GLY A 46 -4.89 2.64 -7.90
CA GLY A 46 -5.46 3.78 -8.62
C GLY A 46 -6.90 4.12 -8.24
N LEU A 47 -7.43 5.18 -8.84
CA LEU A 47 -8.83 5.54 -8.70
C LEU A 47 -9.69 4.75 -9.70
N TYR A 48 -10.72 4.10 -9.17
CA TYR A 48 -11.67 3.32 -9.93
C TYR A 48 -13.05 3.95 -9.81
N ARG A 49 -13.81 3.92 -10.91
CA ARG A 49 -15.20 4.36 -10.95
C ARG A 49 -16.11 3.22 -11.38
N ILE A 50 -17.22 3.07 -10.67
CA ILE A 50 -18.35 2.20 -11.04
C ILE A 50 -19.48 3.12 -11.45
N TYR A 51 -19.72 3.22 -12.75
CA TYR A 51 -20.77 4.07 -13.31
C TYR A 51 -22.14 3.37 -13.23
N TYR A 52 -23.22 4.17 -13.21
CA TYR A 52 -24.61 3.72 -13.26
C TYR A 52 -24.87 2.46 -14.11
N PRO A 53 -24.54 2.41 -15.42
CA PRO A 53 -24.89 1.25 -16.25
C PRO A 53 -24.28 -0.05 -15.73
N GLN A 54 -23.04 -0.01 -15.23
CA GLN A 54 -22.34 -1.19 -14.72
C GLN A 54 -23.01 -1.72 -13.44
N LEU A 55 -23.37 -0.80 -12.53
CA LEU A 55 -24.02 -1.16 -11.27
C LEU A 55 -25.45 -1.64 -11.49
N ASN A 56 -26.20 -0.97 -12.37
CA ASN A 56 -27.56 -1.33 -12.73
C ASN A 56 -27.62 -2.74 -13.35
N ASP A 57 -26.73 -3.05 -14.29
CA ASP A 57 -26.67 -4.38 -14.91
C ASP A 57 -26.33 -5.48 -13.87
N ALA A 58 -25.39 -5.22 -12.96
CA ALA A 58 -25.02 -6.17 -11.90
C ALA A 58 -26.16 -6.44 -10.91
N LEU A 59 -26.90 -5.39 -10.53
CA LEU A 59 -28.06 -5.50 -9.64
C LEU A 59 -29.23 -6.22 -10.30
N ALA A 60 -29.51 -5.92 -11.58
CA ALA A 60 -30.60 -6.52 -12.33
C ALA A 60 -30.47 -8.05 -12.44
N VAL A 61 -29.24 -8.57 -12.63
CA VAL A 61 -28.96 -10.01 -12.62
C VAL A 61 -29.30 -10.65 -11.27
N SER A 62 -29.21 -9.89 -10.18
CA SER A 62 -29.53 -10.33 -8.82
C SER A 62 -30.99 -10.08 -8.43
N GLY A 63 -31.82 -9.58 -9.36
CA GLY A 63 -33.24 -9.31 -9.12
C GLY A 63 -33.52 -7.99 -8.39
N TYR A 64 -32.54 -7.10 -8.27
CA TYR A 64 -32.67 -5.80 -7.60
C TYR A 64 -32.75 -4.65 -8.61
N SER A 65 -33.48 -3.61 -8.23
CA SER A 65 -33.56 -2.35 -8.98
C SER A 65 -32.70 -1.30 -8.31
N LEU A 66 -31.76 -0.69 -9.04
CA LEU A 66 -30.90 0.37 -8.51
C LEU A 66 -31.72 1.59 -8.05
N ALA A 67 -32.84 1.88 -8.72
CA ALA A 67 -33.77 2.94 -8.33
C ALA A 67 -34.43 2.74 -6.95
N SER A 68 -34.34 1.53 -6.37
CA SER A 68 -34.85 1.24 -5.03
C SER A 68 -33.81 1.38 -3.91
N ILE A 69 -32.56 1.70 -4.26
CA ILE A 69 -31.44 1.80 -3.32
C ILE A 69 -31.08 3.27 -3.15
N ASN A 70 -31.06 3.76 -1.91
CA ASN A 70 -30.52 5.09 -1.61
C ASN A 70 -28.99 5.03 -1.74
N PRO A 71 -28.35 5.89 -2.56
CA PRO A 71 -26.88 5.94 -2.72
C PRO A 71 -26.11 6.01 -1.41
N LYS A 72 -26.66 6.67 -0.38
CA LYS A 72 -26.04 6.77 0.95
C LYS A 72 -25.85 5.42 1.65
N ASN A 73 -26.58 4.40 1.23
CA ASN A 73 -26.50 3.07 1.81
C ASN A 73 -25.34 2.22 1.26
N PHE A 74 -24.68 2.64 0.17
CA PHE A 74 -23.56 1.87 -0.38
C PHE A 74 -22.36 1.84 0.57
N GLN A 75 -21.76 0.65 0.67
CA GLN A 75 -20.53 0.36 1.42
C GLN A 75 -19.59 -0.45 0.53
N LEU A 76 -18.29 -0.17 0.62
CA LEU A 76 -17.26 -0.93 -0.06
C LEU A 76 -16.32 -1.54 0.98
N PHE A 77 -16.07 -2.84 0.90
CA PHE A 77 -15.17 -3.53 1.82
C PHE A 77 -13.92 -4.04 1.13
N TYR A 78 -12.77 -3.85 1.78
CA TYR A 78 -11.49 -4.44 1.40
C TYR A 78 -10.83 -5.07 2.62
N ARG A 79 -10.42 -6.33 2.51
CA ARG A 79 -9.80 -7.10 3.62
C ARG A 79 -10.60 -7.05 4.94
N GLY A 80 -11.93 -6.96 4.82
CA GLY A 80 -12.84 -6.90 5.95
C GLY A 80 -12.95 -5.55 6.66
N GLN A 81 -12.45 -4.48 6.04
CA GLN A 81 -12.60 -3.11 6.52
C GLN A 81 -13.43 -2.30 5.50
N GLU A 82 -14.29 -1.41 6.00
CA GLU A 82 -15.06 -0.51 5.15
C GLU A 82 -14.16 0.61 4.62
N GLU A 83 -14.08 0.74 3.31
CA GLU A 83 -13.29 1.74 2.61
C GLU A 83 -14.06 3.05 2.43
N PHE A 84 -13.33 4.16 2.41
CA PHE A 84 -13.89 5.48 2.12
C PHE A 84 -14.11 5.65 0.62
N ILE A 85 -15.35 5.96 0.23
CA ILE A 85 -15.76 6.12 -1.17
C ILE A 85 -16.34 7.52 -1.43
N HIS A 86 -16.23 8.00 -2.66
CA HIS A 86 -17.01 9.14 -3.15
C HIS A 86 -18.20 8.60 -3.94
N ILE A 87 -19.35 9.24 -3.79
CA ILE A 87 -20.54 8.96 -4.59
C ILE A 87 -21.00 10.26 -5.24
N GLU A 88 -20.85 10.34 -6.55
CA GLU A 88 -21.38 11.46 -7.32
C GLU A 88 -22.92 11.40 -7.30
N GLY A 89 -23.57 12.55 -7.12
CA GLY A 89 -25.04 12.63 -7.12
C GLY A 89 -25.73 12.22 -5.81
N GLU A 90 -24.99 11.77 -4.78
CA GLU A 90 -25.56 11.22 -3.53
C GLU A 90 -26.61 12.11 -2.82
N ALA A 91 -26.54 13.43 -3.00
CA ALA A 91 -27.35 14.40 -2.27
C ALA A 91 -28.88 14.31 -2.52
N ASP A 92 -29.30 13.85 -3.70
CA ASP A 92 -30.73 13.73 -4.05
C ASP A 92 -31.35 12.38 -3.62
N ASN A 93 -30.54 11.48 -3.05
CA ASN A 93 -30.88 10.12 -2.63
C ASN A 93 -31.31 9.19 -3.78
N VAL A 94 -30.96 9.51 -5.03
CA VAL A 94 -31.22 8.68 -6.21
C VAL A 94 -29.90 8.45 -6.95
N PHE A 95 -29.60 7.22 -7.35
CA PHE A 95 -28.44 6.95 -8.19
C PHE A 95 -28.85 7.12 -9.66
N ASN A 96 -28.56 8.27 -10.24
CA ASN A 96 -28.95 8.69 -11.59
C ASN A 96 -27.98 8.19 -12.67
N GLU A 97 -28.34 8.34 -13.95
CA GLU A 97 -27.55 7.85 -15.09
C GLU A 97 -26.14 8.43 -15.19
N THR A 98 -25.91 9.62 -14.61
CA THR A 98 -24.60 10.30 -14.56
C THR A 98 -23.76 9.94 -13.34
N ASP A 99 -24.35 9.23 -12.38
CA ASP A 99 -23.75 9.01 -11.07
C ASP A 99 -22.76 7.84 -11.12
N TYR A 100 -21.78 7.90 -10.21
CA TYR A 100 -20.74 6.90 -10.09
C TYR A 100 -20.26 6.78 -8.64
N ILE A 101 -19.81 5.57 -8.29
CA ILE A 101 -19.05 5.31 -7.07
C ILE A 101 -17.56 5.38 -7.43
N GLU A 102 -16.79 6.22 -6.75
CA GLU A 102 -15.34 6.37 -6.92
C GLU A 102 -14.60 5.94 -5.66
N PHE A 103 -13.56 5.12 -5.82
CA PHE A 103 -12.75 4.62 -4.70
C PHE A 103 -11.30 4.41 -5.13
N TYR A 104 -10.39 4.44 -4.15
CA TYR A 104 -8.99 4.08 -4.37
C TYR A 104 -8.82 2.56 -4.24
N GLY A 105 -8.65 1.89 -5.37
CA GLY A 105 -8.33 0.48 -5.42
C GLY A 105 -6.83 0.26 -5.21
N ARG A 106 -6.49 -0.73 -4.40
CA ARG A 106 -5.11 -1.14 -4.09
C ARG A 106 -4.77 -2.48 -4.73
N PHE A 107 -3.60 -2.59 -5.32
CA PHE A 107 -2.95 -3.83 -5.72
C PHE A 107 -2.83 -4.80 -4.54
N ASN A 108 -2.79 -6.11 -4.81
CA ASN A 108 -2.68 -7.09 -3.74
C ASN A 108 -1.24 -7.23 -3.22
N ASN A 109 -0.92 -6.42 -2.22
CA ASN A 109 0.34 -6.49 -1.50
C ASN A 109 0.42 -7.78 -0.63
N GLY A 110 1.62 -8.09 -0.13
CA GLY A 110 1.91 -9.29 0.65
C GLY A 110 1.67 -9.18 2.15
N GLU A 111 0.99 -8.13 2.63
CA GLU A 111 0.77 -7.90 4.07
C GLU A 111 -0.07 -9.00 4.73
N ILE A 112 -1.10 -9.52 4.05
CA ILE A 112 -1.86 -10.67 4.58
C ILE A 112 -0.96 -11.91 4.68
N ASP A 113 -0.04 -12.06 3.74
CA ASP A 113 0.82 -13.25 3.67
C ASP A 113 1.81 -13.31 4.83
N THR A 114 2.06 -12.20 5.53
CA THR A 114 2.87 -12.14 6.77
C THR A 114 2.39 -13.18 7.80
N ARG A 115 1.09 -13.48 7.82
CA ARG A 115 0.47 -14.45 8.73
C ARG A 115 0.86 -15.90 8.45
N LEU A 116 1.46 -16.18 7.29
CA LEU A 116 1.91 -17.51 6.89
C LEU A 116 3.33 -17.83 7.37
N TYR A 117 4.08 -16.80 7.76
CA TYR A 117 5.43 -16.97 8.27
C TYR A 117 5.43 -17.41 9.73
N GLU A 118 6.45 -18.17 10.12
CA GLU A 118 6.66 -18.52 11.52
C GLU A 118 6.90 -17.28 12.40
N ASP A 119 7.66 -16.32 11.89
CA ASP A 119 7.83 -14.97 12.44
C ASP A 119 7.46 -13.95 11.35
N PRO A 120 6.59 -12.95 11.60
CA PRO A 120 6.30 -11.87 10.66
C PRO A 120 7.53 -11.19 10.03
N ASN A 121 8.65 -11.12 10.76
CA ASN A 121 9.90 -10.50 10.30
C ASN A 121 10.63 -11.34 9.24
N PHE A 122 10.29 -12.62 9.12
CA PHE A 122 10.85 -13.54 8.13
C PHE A 122 10.40 -13.23 6.71
N GLN A 123 9.28 -12.50 6.54
CA GLN A 123 8.89 -12.05 5.21
C GLN A 123 9.88 -10.99 4.70
N ALA A 124 10.51 -11.26 3.56
CA ALA A 124 11.51 -10.35 2.98
C ALA A 124 10.93 -8.97 2.66
N ASN A 125 9.71 -8.93 2.13
CA ASN A 125 8.96 -7.71 1.84
C ASN A 125 7.46 -7.98 1.70
N THR A 126 6.66 -6.93 1.86
CA THR A 126 5.20 -6.96 1.73
C THR A 126 4.70 -6.31 0.43
N TYR A 127 5.58 -5.97 -0.53
CA TYR A 127 5.17 -5.20 -1.71
C TYR A 127 4.29 -5.98 -2.69
N ALA A 128 4.32 -7.32 -2.66
CA ALA A 128 3.43 -8.15 -3.48
C ALA A 128 3.03 -9.43 -2.77
N SER A 129 1.79 -9.87 -3.02
CA SER A 129 1.33 -11.16 -2.52
C SER A 129 1.96 -12.33 -3.26
N MET A 130 2.23 -13.39 -2.52
CA MET A 130 2.77 -14.65 -3.01
C MET A 130 1.77 -15.42 -3.88
N PHE A 131 0.46 -15.19 -3.70
CA PHE A 131 -0.59 -15.98 -4.34
C PHE A 131 -1.21 -15.32 -5.57
N THR A 132 -1.57 -14.03 -5.50
CA THR A 132 -2.24 -13.33 -6.60
C THR A 132 -1.89 -11.84 -6.59
N ASP A 133 -1.81 -11.26 -7.77
CA ASP A 133 -1.69 -9.82 -8.02
C ASP A 133 -3.04 -9.07 -7.93
N THR A 134 -4.14 -9.81 -7.77
CA THR A 134 -5.49 -9.27 -7.83
C THR A 134 -6.09 -9.12 -6.44
N SER A 135 -6.37 -7.89 -6.04
CA SER A 135 -7.19 -7.57 -4.87
C SER A 135 -8.66 -7.78 -5.17
N VAL A 136 -9.44 -8.15 -4.15
CA VAL A 136 -10.89 -8.24 -4.24
C VAL A 136 -11.53 -7.28 -3.24
N TYR A 137 -12.39 -6.42 -3.77
CA TYR A 137 -13.26 -5.52 -3.03
C TYR A 137 -14.69 -6.06 -3.09
N PHE A 138 -15.49 -5.76 -2.08
CA PHE A 138 -16.88 -6.18 -1.99
C PHE A 138 -17.79 -4.97 -1.83
N LEU A 139 -18.58 -4.67 -2.87
CA LEU A 139 -19.61 -3.63 -2.80
C LEU A 139 -20.90 -4.23 -2.27
N THR A 140 -21.53 -3.55 -1.31
CA THR A 140 -22.83 -3.90 -0.76
C THR A 140 -23.63 -2.62 -0.45
N TRP A 141 -24.86 -2.78 0.03
CA TRP A 141 -25.67 -1.69 0.53
C TRP A 141 -26.43 -2.12 1.78
N ASN A 142 -26.54 -1.21 2.74
CA ASN A 142 -27.23 -1.41 4.01
C ASN A 142 -28.50 -0.54 4.11
N PHE A 143 -28.92 -0.19 5.32
CA PHE A 143 -29.99 0.79 5.57
C PHE A 143 -29.51 1.97 6.43
N SER A 144 -28.19 2.10 6.61
CA SER A 144 -27.54 3.20 7.33
C SER A 144 -27.18 4.31 6.35
N GLU A 145 -27.35 5.56 6.77
CA GLU A 145 -26.82 6.73 6.04
C GLU A 145 -25.45 7.17 6.59
N SER A 146 -24.93 6.48 7.60
CA SER A 146 -23.64 6.75 8.23
C SER A 146 -22.63 5.67 7.79
N ASN A 147 -22.20 5.74 6.54
CA ASN A 147 -21.18 4.88 5.94
C ASN A 147 -19.91 5.70 5.65
N ASN A 148 -18.78 5.04 5.40
CA ASN A 148 -17.52 5.72 5.13
C ASN A 148 -17.58 6.47 3.80
N ARG A 149 -17.32 7.78 3.85
CA ARG A 149 -17.30 8.69 2.70
C ARG A 149 -16.06 9.56 2.74
N VAL A 150 -15.42 9.75 1.59
CA VAL A 150 -14.36 10.76 1.51
C VAL A 150 -14.96 12.16 1.68
N GLU A 151 -14.26 13.02 2.41
CA GLU A 151 -14.65 14.41 2.57
C GLU A 151 -14.26 15.20 1.31
N ASN A 152 -15.26 15.72 0.57
CA ASN A 152 -15.02 16.61 -0.55
C ASN A 152 -14.67 18.01 -0.04
N LEU A 153 -13.49 18.50 -0.38
CA LEU A 153 -13.02 19.84 -0.04
C LEU A 153 -12.99 20.77 -1.26
N THR A 154 -13.31 22.03 -1.01
CA THR A 154 -13.17 23.09 -2.02
C THR A 154 -11.69 23.49 -2.18
N ASN A 155 -11.20 23.47 -3.42
CA ASN A 155 -9.87 23.97 -3.77
C ASN A 155 -9.91 25.50 -3.87
N ASN A 156 -9.65 26.20 -2.77
CA ASN A 156 -9.65 27.66 -2.74
C ASN A 156 -8.24 28.21 -2.95
N LEU A 157 -8.01 28.99 -4.01
CA LEU A 157 -6.71 29.61 -4.31
C LEU A 157 -6.51 31.00 -3.70
N ASP A 158 -7.39 31.43 -2.80
CA ASP A 158 -7.22 32.66 -2.02
C ASP A 158 -6.29 32.44 -0.81
N ALA A 159 -5.45 33.43 -0.51
CA ALA A 159 -4.57 33.46 0.68
C ALA A 159 -3.68 32.20 0.83
N LEU A 160 -2.99 31.84 -0.24
CA LEU A 160 -2.11 30.66 -0.30
C LEU A 160 -0.85 30.81 0.57
N PRO A 161 -0.39 29.72 1.22
CA PRO A 161 0.98 29.67 1.74
C PRO A 161 1.99 29.63 0.59
N THR A 162 3.28 29.68 0.92
CA THR A 162 4.35 29.42 -0.07
C THR A 162 4.16 28.03 -0.67
N ALA A 163 4.29 27.92 -1.99
CA ALA A 163 4.20 26.64 -2.68
C ALA A 163 5.30 25.69 -2.20
N GLU A 164 4.92 24.43 -1.94
CA GLU A 164 5.86 23.36 -1.63
C GLU A 164 6.80 23.16 -2.83
N THR A 165 8.10 23.02 -2.57
CA THR A 165 9.13 22.90 -3.62
C THR A 165 9.28 21.47 -4.13
N HIS A 166 8.96 20.50 -3.28
CA HIS A 166 9.15 19.09 -3.52
C HIS A 166 8.16 18.26 -2.72
N TYR A 167 8.16 16.96 -3.01
CA TYR A 167 7.45 15.94 -2.25
C TYR A 167 8.32 14.70 -2.12
N ARG A 168 7.95 13.78 -1.22
CA ARG A 168 8.66 12.51 -1.08
C ARG A 168 8.11 11.51 -2.11
N PHE A 169 9.00 10.96 -2.92
CA PHE A 169 8.65 10.00 -3.96
C PHE A 169 9.43 8.70 -3.79
N GLN A 170 8.75 7.61 -4.12
CA GLN A 170 9.31 6.26 -4.09
C GLN A 170 9.69 5.82 -5.51
N SER A 171 10.96 5.44 -5.70
CA SER A 171 11.38 4.64 -6.84
C SER A 171 11.61 3.21 -6.39
N PHE A 172 10.97 2.26 -7.05
CA PHE A 172 10.94 0.87 -6.61
C PHE A 172 11.29 -0.09 -7.74
N MET A 173 12.05 -1.13 -7.41
CA MET A 173 12.33 -2.27 -8.27
C MET A 173 12.20 -3.57 -7.49
N MET A 174 11.47 -4.50 -8.09
CA MET A 174 11.46 -5.90 -7.75
C MET A 174 11.77 -6.67 -9.05
N ASN A 175 12.62 -7.69 -8.99
CA ASN A 175 12.83 -8.62 -10.12
C ASN A 175 13.46 -7.99 -11.39
N GLY A 176 14.24 -6.92 -11.22
CA GLY A 176 15.03 -6.32 -12.29
C GLY A 176 14.23 -5.42 -13.23
N THR A 177 12.95 -5.19 -12.94
CA THR A 177 12.08 -4.29 -13.72
C THR A 177 11.68 -3.11 -12.84
N VAL A 178 11.95 -1.88 -13.30
CA VAL A 178 11.61 -0.64 -12.59
C VAL A 178 10.09 -0.41 -12.61
N GLY A 179 9.51 -0.05 -11.47
CA GLY A 179 8.12 0.43 -11.39
C GLY A 179 7.04 -0.65 -11.56
N VAL A 180 7.39 -1.93 -11.49
CA VAL A 180 6.45 -3.04 -11.71
C VAL A 180 6.37 -3.94 -10.48
N PHE A 181 5.18 -4.00 -9.86
CA PHE A 181 4.83 -4.93 -8.77
C PHE A 181 4.53 -6.35 -9.28
N ASN A 182 5.29 -6.85 -10.27
CA ASN A 182 5.08 -8.18 -10.80
C ASN A 182 5.81 -9.23 -9.96
N LYS A 183 5.19 -10.39 -9.79
CA LYS A 183 5.77 -11.60 -9.18
C LYS A 183 7.15 -11.89 -9.75
N SER A 184 8.07 -12.37 -8.91
CA SER A 184 9.44 -12.67 -9.35
C SER A 184 9.50 -13.83 -10.33
N THR A 185 10.53 -13.81 -11.17
CA THR A 185 10.97 -14.94 -11.98
C THR A 185 11.54 -16.08 -11.13
N SER A 186 11.80 -15.85 -9.85
CA SER A 186 12.25 -16.86 -8.90
C SER A 186 11.53 -16.77 -7.56
N TYR A 187 11.10 -17.93 -7.07
CA TYR A 187 10.53 -18.09 -5.74
C TYR A 187 11.56 -18.85 -4.89
N LEU A 188 11.93 -18.29 -3.73
CA LEU A 188 12.68 -19.01 -2.73
C LEU A 188 11.70 -19.78 -1.86
N SER A 189 11.88 -21.09 -1.72
CA SER A 189 11.21 -21.92 -0.72
C SER A 189 12.26 -22.69 0.08
N TYR A 190 12.03 -22.83 1.38
CA TYR A 190 12.90 -23.62 2.24
C TYR A 190 12.37 -25.04 2.37
N GLY A 191 13.27 -25.98 2.07
CA GLY A 191 13.03 -27.39 2.23
C GLY A 191 14.33 -28.15 2.11
N VAL A 192 14.28 -29.44 2.39
CA VAL A 192 15.41 -30.34 2.16
C VAL A 192 15.25 -30.85 0.73
N PRO A 193 15.90 -30.25 -0.29
CA PRO A 193 15.55 -30.51 -1.70
C PRO A 193 15.75 -31.97 -2.14
N TYR A 194 16.53 -32.77 -1.41
CA TYR A 194 16.67 -34.20 -1.68
C TYR A 194 15.58 -35.09 -1.03
N LEU A 195 14.79 -34.54 -0.10
CA LEU A 195 13.67 -35.23 0.55
C LEU A 195 12.31 -34.69 0.10
N GLU A 196 12.25 -33.55 -0.61
CA GLU A 196 11.01 -32.86 -0.99
C GLU A 196 10.10 -32.52 0.21
N ILE A 197 10.70 -32.36 1.41
CA ILE A 197 9.98 -31.97 2.62
C ILE A 197 10.13 -30.47 2.80
N TYR A 198 8.98 -29.78 2.81
CA TYR A 198 8.84 -28.34 3.01
C TYR A 198 7.95 -28.09 4.23
N SER A 199 8.24 -27.02 4.97
CA SER A 199 7.38 -26.60 6.07
C SER A 199 6.03 -26.09 5.55
N SER A 200 4.96 -26.28 6.32
CA SER A 200 3.67 -25.64 6.03
C SER A 200 3.63 -24.18 6.46
N LYS A 201 4.61 -23.75 7.28
CA LYS A 201 4.87 -22.35 7.61
C LYS A 201 6.01 -21.83 6.76
N PHE A 202 5.95 -20.55 6.41
CA PHE A 202 6.98 -19.91 5.62
C PHE A 202 8.15 -19.53 6.53
N GLU A 203 9.37 -19.75 6.04
CA GLU A 203 10.61 -19.52 6.78
C GLU A 203 11.31 -18.22 6.35
N GLU A 204 12.44 -17.90 6.99
CA GLU A 204 13.15 -16.62 6.85
C GLU A 204 13.59 -16.29 5.43
N GLY A 205 12.91 -15.36 4.76
CA GLY A 205 13.23 -14.90 3.42
C GLY A 205 12.54 -15.69 2.30
N GLU A 206 11.69 -16.67 2.64
CA GLU A 206 10.82 -17.35 1.67
C GLU A 206 9.99 -16.33 0.90
N GLY A 207 9.68 -16.61 -0.36
CA GLY A 207 8.91 -15.72 -1.21
C GLY A 207 9.62 -15.28 -2.49
N TYR A 208 9.06 -14.26 -3.13
CA TYR A 208 9.59 -13.73 -4.38
C TYR A 208 10.90 -12.97 -4.17
N THR A 209 11.94 -13.40 -4.90
CA THR A 209 13.29 -12.84 -4.85
C THR A 209 13.93 -12.91 -6.24
N GLU A 210 14.98 -12.15 -6.48
CA GLU A 210 15.84 -12.34 -7.65
C GLU A 210 16.41 -13.76 -7.74
N SER A 211 16.84 -14.14 -8.94
CA SER A 211 17.52 -15.41 -9.16
C SER A 211 18.79 -15.51 -8.32
N ARG A 212 19.01 -16.70 -7.74
CA ARG A 212 20.22 -17.06 -7.00
C ARG A 212 21.51 -16.69 -7.76
N PHE A 213 22.52 -16.23 -7.05
CA PHE A 213 23.87 -15.97 -7.57
C PHE A 213 24.95 -16.30 -6.54
N ALA A 214 26.18 -16.54 -6.99
CA ALA A 214 27.35 -16.81 -6.14
C ALA A 214 28.63 -16.39 -6.89
N ASN A 215 29.68 -16.01 -6.16
CA ASN A 215 30.99 -15.63 -6.70
C ASN A 215 30.88 -14.69 -7.94
N SER A 216 29.97 -13.74 -7.86
CA SER A 216 29.60 -12.84 -8.94
C SER A 216 28.93 -11.59 -8.38
N THR A 217 28.91 -10.54 -9.19
CA THR A 217 28.22 -9.28 -8.86
C THR A 217 26.93 -9.15 -9.65
N ARG A 218 25.84 -8.86 -8.96
CA ARG A 218 24.56 -8.47 -9.55
C ARG A 218 24.41 -6.96 -9.48
N THR A 219 24.28 -6.34 -10.64
CA THR A 219 24.10 -4.90 -10.76
C THR A 219 22.69 -4.57 -11.23
N LYS A 220 22.09 -3.57 -10.60
CA LYS A 220 20.76 -3.05 -10.93
C LYS A 220 20.84 -1.54 -11.06
N THR A 221 19.99 -0.98 -11.91
CA THR A 221 19.93 0.45 -12.16
C THR A 221 18.53 0.94 -11.82
N LEU A 222 18.43 1.91 -10.92
CA LEU A 222 17.17 2.53 -10.54
C LEU A 222 17.18 4.02 -10.84
N THR A 223 16.16 4.48 -11.57
CA THR A 223 16.02 5.89 -11.93
C THR A 223 15.33 6.67 -10.82
N THR A 224 15.82 7.87 -10.55
CA THR A 224 15.20 8.84 -9.65
C THR A 224 14.94 10.12 -10.45
N THR A 225 13.87 10.10 -11.25
CA THR A 225 13.52 11.20 -12.16
C THR A 225 13.12 12.44 -11.38
N ASN A 226 13.48 13.61 -11.91
CA ASN A 226 13.16 14.91 -11.30
C ASN A 226 13.56 15.03 -9.83
N ALA A 227 14.66 14.35 -9.44
CA ALA A 227 15.19 14.44 -8.08
C ALA A 227 15.49 15.91 -7.72
N TYR A 228 15.02 16.32 -6.55
CA TYR A 228 15.22 17.65 -6.00
C TYR A 228 16.45 17.64 -5.08
N PHE A 229 17.33 18.62 -5.24
CA PHE A 229 18.64 18.70 -4.55
C PHE A 229 18.79 19.98 -3.70
N GLY A 230 17.68 20.61 -3.30
CA GLY A 230 17.74 21.77 -2.40
C GLY A 230 18.20 21.40 -0.99
N ASP A 231 18.70 22.38 -0.25
CA ASP A 231 19.17 22.19 1.14
C ASP A 231 18.05 21.75 2.11
N ASP A 232 16.78 21.97 1.71
CA ASP A 232 15.56 21.56 2.39
C ASP A 232 15.07 20.15 2.00
N ALA A 233 15.78 19.44 1.12
CA ALA A 233 15.40 18.10 0.69
C ALA A 233 15.48 17.09 1.85
N ASP A 234 14.45 16.25 1.97
CA ASP A 234 14.47 15.08 2.84
C ASP A 234 15.68 14.17 2.54
N ALA A 235 16.21 13.53 3.59
CA ALA A 235 17.28 12.56 3.46
C ALA A 235 16.86 11.41 2.53
N VAL A 236 17.72 11.10 1.55
CA VAL A 236 17.48 9.99 0.65
C VAL A 236 17.72 8.67 1.37
N THR A 237 16.78 7.75 1.28
CA THR A 237 16.91 6.41 1.87
C THR A 237 16.86 5.32 0.81
N LEU A 238 17.64 4.26 1.01
CA LEU A 238 17.61 3.04 0.22
C LEU A 238 17.32 1.84 1.12
N LYS A 239 16.19 1.16 0.86
CA LYS A 239 15.86 -0.10 1.49
C LYS A 239 16.10 -1.26 0.54
N THR A 240 16.66 -2.34 1.05
CA THR A 240 16.90 -3.57 0.30
C THR A 240 17.06 -4.76 1.25
N VAL A 241 17.17 -5.96 0.69
CA VAL A 241 17.33 -7.19 1.44
C VAL A 241 18.21 -8.18 0.70
N VAL A 242 19.12 -8.83 1.42
CA VAL A 242 19.98 -9.92 0.94
C VAL A 242 19.64 -11.19 1.71
N ILE A 243 19.49 -12.31 0.99
CA ILE A 243 19.05 -13.59 1.55
C ILE A 243 20.06 -14.68 1.21
N GLY A 244 20.46 -15.46 2.22
CA GLY A 244 21.35 -16.59 2.10
C GLY A 244 20.55 -17.81 1.70
N ASN A 245 20.97 -18.49 0.65
CA ASN A 245 20.21 -19.56 0.02
C ASN A 245 20.88 -20.93 0.13
N ASN A 246 21.78 -21.12 1.11
CA ASN A 246 22.26 -22.43 1.54
C ASN A 246 22.94 -22.38 2.91
N ASP A 247 23.27 -23.56 3.43
CA ASP A 247 23.90 -23.74 4.74
C ASP A 247 25.43 -23.52 4.71
N VAL A 248 25.87 -22.32 4.32
CA VAL A 248 27.29 -21.94 4.28
C VAL A 248 27.52 -20.53 4.81
N SER A 249 28.78 -20.13 4.94
CA SER A 249 29.11 -18.72 5.17
C SER A 249 28.86 -17.91 3.89
N HIS A 250 28.15 -16.80 4.06
CA HIS A 250 27.84 -15.83 3.03
C HIS A 250 28.64 -14.57 3.28
N HIS A 251 29.45 -14.11 2.31
CA HIS A 251 30.20 -12.85 2.43
C HIS A 251 29.86 -11.99 1.21
N TYR A 252 29.36 -10.77 1.45
CA TYR A 252 28.95 -9.90 0.37
C TYR A 252 29.12 -8.42 0.68
N THR A 253 29.14 -7.64 -0.40
CA THR A 253 29.10 -6.18 -0.35
C THR A 253 27.89 -5.65 -1.07
N ILE A 254 27.33 -4.55 -0.56
CA ILE A 254 26.37 -3.72 -1.30
C ILE A 254 27.05 -2.39 -1.59
N THR A 255 27.03 -1.98 -2.85
CA THR A 255 27.52 -0.66 -3.27
C THR A 255 26.43 0.14 -3.97
N VAL A 256 26.46 1.45 -3.77
CA VAL A 256 25.59 2.41 -4.46
C VAL A 256 26.47 3.43 -5.14
N ASN A 257 26.36 3.54 -6.47
CA ASN A 257 27.19 4.43 -7.29
C ASN A 257 28.71 4.26 -7.06
N GLY A 258 29.14 3.04 -6.70
CA GLY A 258 30.53 2.69 -6.39
C GLY A 258 30.94 2.92 -4.93
N VAL A 259 30.09 3.52 -4.10
CA VAL A 259 30.31 3.68 -2.65
C VAL A 259 29.88 2.42 -1.93
N VAL A 260 30.74 1.88 -1.06
CA VAL A 260 30.43 0.69 -0.24
C VAL A 260 29.47 1.09 0.89
N MET A 261 28.27 0.53 0.87
CA MET A 261 27.26 0.74 1.92
C MET A 261 27.39 -0.30 3.03
N THR A 262 27.78 -1.52 2.69
CA THR A 262 28.09 -2.59 3.65
C THR A 262 29.07 -3.58 3.02
N ASP A 263 29.88 -4.19 3.88
CA ASP A 263 30.72 -5.36 3.63
C ASP A 263 30.60 -6.26 4.85
N THR A 264 29.90 -7.40 4.72
CA THR A 264 29.56 -8.23 5.89
C THR A 264 29.38 -9.69 5.53
N SER A 265 29.32 -10.52 6.56
CA SER A 265 29.07 -11.95 6.43
C SER A 265 28.09 -12.48 7.47
N TYR A 266 27.26 -13.45 7.08
CA TYR A 266 26.46 -14.27 7.99
C TYR A 266 26.49 -15.74 7.54
N PHE A 267 26.00 -16.65 8.39
CA PHE A 267 26.00 -18.07 8.10
C PHE A 267 24.58 -18.59 7.88
N GLY A 268 24.44 -19.51 6.93
CA GLY A 268 23.24 -20.30 6.71
C GLY A 268 22.11 -19.56 6.00
N PHE A 269 20.94 -20.19 6.06
CA PHE A 269 19.69 -19.64 5.56
C PHE A 269 19.20 -18.51 6.46
N ASN A 270 19.68 -17.30 6.19
CA ASN A 270 19.38 -16.10 6.97
C ASN A 270 19.18 -14.91 6.02
N MET A 271 18.56 -13.83 6.52
CA MET A 271 18.24 -12.64 5.76
C MET A 271 18.72 -11.36 6.45
N ALA A 272 19.37 -10.49 5.69
CA ALA A 272 19.75 -9.16 6.14
C ALA A 272 18.93 -8.08 5.43
N LYS A 273 18.11 -7.36 6.20
CA LYS A 273 17.36 -6.18 5.75
C LYS A 273 18.19 -4.92 6.01
N TYR A 274 18.22 -4.03 5.04
CA TYR A 274 18.97 -2.78 5.10
C TYR A 274 18.07 -1.57 4.88
N ASN A 275 18.38 -0.48 5.59
CA ASN A 275 17.84 0.85 5.38
C ASN A 275 19.01 1.84 5.45
N PHE A 276 19.60 2.16 4.30
CA PHE A 276 20.72 3.07 4.20
C PHE A 276 20.23 4.50 4.01
N ILE A 277 20.93 5.46 4.60
CA ILE A 277 20.85 6.87 4.20
C ILE A 277 21.91 7.08 3.13
N LEU A 278 21.53 7.70 2.00
CA LEU A 278 22.44 7.97 0.89
C LEU A 278 22.88 9.44 0.91
N ASP A 279 24.20 9.68 0.87
CA ASP A 279 24.74 11.04 0.80
C ASP A 279 24.41 11.72 -0.54
N THR A 280 24.37 10.95 -1.62
CA THR A 280 24.09 11.45 -2.97
C THR A 280 23.28 10.45 -3.79
N ILE A 281 22.41 10.99 -4.64
CA ILE A 281 21.77 10.26 -5.73
C ILE A 281 22.01 10.96 -7.05
N LYS A 282 21.88 10.19 -8.13
CA LYS A 282 21.97 10.63 -9.52
C LYS A 282 20.63 10.35 -10.19
N ALA A 283 20.35 10.94 -11.35
CA ALA A 283 19.15 10.60 -12.13
C ALA A 283 19.03 9.09 -12.42
N SER A 284 20.15 8.38 -12.47
CA SER A 284 20.25 6.93 -12.60
C SER A 284 21.28 6.40 -11.62
N ASN A 285 20.85 5.53 -10.70
CA ASN A 285 21.66 5.02 -9.61
C ASN A 285 22.00 3.56 -9.86
N THR A 286 23.28 3.21 -9.74
CA THR A 286 23.76 1.83 -9.88
C THR A 286 23.91 1.20 -8.51
N ILE A 287 23.15 0.15 -8.23
CA ILE A 287 23.22 -0.64 -7.01
C ILE A 287 23.84 -2.00 -7.36
N ALA A 288 24.92 -2.38 -6.70
CA ALA A 288 25.57 -3.66 -6.94
C ALA A 288 25.69 -4.52 -5.68
N PHE A 289 25.31 -5.79 -5.82
CA PHE A 289 25.41 -6.82 -4.79
C PHE A 289 26.50 -7.81 -5.23
N ALA A 290 27.63 -7.83 -4.55
CA ALA A 290 28.72 -8.75 -4.88
C ALA A 290 28.77 -9.88 -3.86
N SER A 291 28.64 -11.13 -4.30
CA SER A 291 29.01 -12.31 -3.52
C SER A 291 30.53 -12.47 -3.59
N LEU A 292 31.17 -12.39 -2.43
CA LEU A 292 32.62 -12.48 -2.24
C LEU A 292 33.03 -13.82 -1.62
N GLY A 293 32.06 -14.66 -1.23
CA GLY A 293 32.32 -16.03 -0.80
C GLY A 293 32.72 -16.96 -1.96
N GLY A 294 32.89 -18.24 -1.63
CA GLY A 294 33.23 -19.28 -2.60
C GLY A 294 32.11 -19.58 -3.61
N SER A 295 32.32 -20.55 -4.50
CA SER A 295 31.35 -20.93 -5.53
C SER A 295 30.01 -21.46 -5.00
N THR A 296 29.95 -21.79 -3.71
CA THR A 296 28.75 -22.23 -3.01
C THR A 296 28.09 -21.13 -2.18
N ASP A 297 28.58 -19.89 -2.16
CA ASP A 297 27.97 -18.77 -1.44
C ASP A 297 26.70 -18.29 -2.19
N TYR A 298 25.60 -19.02 -2.05
CA TYR A 298 24.39 -18.71 -2.78
C TYR A 298 23.61 -17.59 -2.12
N LEU A 299 23.54 -16.45 -2.78
CA LEU A 299 22.80 -15.27 -2.36
C LEU A 299 21.61 -14.98 -3.28
N ARG A 300 20.66 -14.24 -2.73
CA ARG A 300 19.51 -13.64 -3.43
C ARG A 300 19.31 -12.21 -2.95
N ASN A 301 18.66 -11.41 -3.79
CA ASN A 301 18.22 -10.06 -3.46
C ASN A 301 16.70 -9.99 -3.57
N GLY A 302 16.01 -9.31 -2.65
CA GLY A 302 14.55 -9.22 -2.68
C GLY A 302 14.03 -8.05 -3.52
N TYR A 303 14.47 -6.83 -3.20
CA TYR A 303 13.98 -5.59 -3.80
C TYR A 303 14.99 -4.46 -3.63
N ILE A 304 14.76 -3.34 -4.33
CA ILE A 304 15.45 -2.06 -4.13
C ILE A 304 14.37 -0.97 -4.09
N ASP A 305 14.35 -0.19 -3.01
CA ASP A 305 13.40 0.90 -2.78
C ASP A 305 14.18 2.16 -2.40
N ILE A 306 14.14 3.19 -3.25
CA ILE A 306 14.74 4.50 -2.98
C ILE A 306 13.64 5.53 -2.74
N ASN A 307 13.64 6.14 -1.56
CA ASN A 307 12.78 7.29 -1.25
C ASN A 307 13.61 8.56 -1.29
N TYR A 308 13.16 9.55 -2.06
CA TYR A 308 13.89 10.79 -2.31
C TYR A 308 12.93 11.97 -2.51
N ALA A 309 13.44 13.20 -2.33
CA ALA A 309 12.72 14.41 -2.68
C ALA A 309 12.63 14.54 -4.22
N ARG A 310 11.42 14.77 -4.74
CA ARG A 310 11.16 14.95 -6.17
C ARG A 310 10.44 16.29 -6.40
N SER A 311 10.80 17.00 -7.46
CA SER A 311 10.13 18.26 -7.83
C SER A 311 8.74 18.00 -8.40
N TRP A 312 7.86 19.00 -8.36
CA TRP A 312 6.47 18.97 -8.86
C TRP A 312 6.33 18.91 -10.38
N ASP A 313 7.11 18.04 -11.02
CA ASP A 313 7.05 17.71 -12.44
C ASP A 313 6.73 16.20 -12.58
N PHE A 314 5.56 15.92 -13.15
CA PHE A 314 5.00 14.58 -13.22
C PHE A 314 5.40 13.81 -14.48
N ASN A 315 6.27 14.34 -15.34
CA ASN A 315 6.77 13.67 -16.57
C ASN A 315 5.64 13.13 -17.48
N ASN A 316 4.60 13.92 -17.69
CA ASN A 316 3.40 13.60 -18.47
C ASN A 316 2.65 12.35 -17.94
N ALA A 317 2.84 11.98 -16.67
CA ALA A 317 2.08 10.91 -16.04
C ALA A 317 0.65 11.38 -15.80
N SER A 318 -0.33 10.49 -15.99
CA SER A 318 -1.74 10.75 -15.66
C SER A 318 -2.13 10.30 -14.25
N ARG A 319 -1.18 9.71 -13.50
CA ARG A 319 -1.34 9.31 -12.11
C ARG A 319 0.01 9.28 -11.41
N VAL A 320 0.11 9.89 -10.24
CA VAL A 320 1.30 9.85 -9.38
C VAL A 320 0.84 9.69 -7.93
N GLY A 321 1.43 8.74 -7.22
CA GLY A 321 1.32 8.65 -5.76
C GLY A 321 2.57 9.27 -5.13
N PHE A 322 2.38 10.00 -4.04
CA PHE A 322 3.45 10.70 -3.34
C PHE A 322 3.07 10.93 -1.88
N THR A 323 4.07 11.12 -1.02
CA THR A 323 3.84 11.53 0.37
C THR A 323 4.27 12.99 0.51
N LEU A 324 3.43 13.80 1.16
CA LEU A 324 3.78 15.19 1.46
C LEU A 324 4.73 15.26 2.66
N ALA A 325 5.85 15.98 2.50
CA ALA A 325 6.77 16.21 3.60
C ALA A 325 6.13 17.09 4.70
N ASN A 326 6.63 16.96 5.92
CA ASN A 326 6.31 17.89 7.00
C ASN A 326 6.69 19.31 6.56
N SER A 327 5.76 20.27 6.68
CA SER A 327 6.16 21.69 6.64
C SER A 327 5.56 22.43 7.82
N ALA A 328 6.11 23.60 8.10
CA ALA A 328 5.72 24.40 9.27
C ALA A 328 4.33 25.06 9.11
N SER A 329 3.74 25.01 7.91
CA SER A 329 2.43 25.58 7.62
C SER A 329 1.31 24.62 8.00
N ALA A 330 0.23 25.16 8.59
CA ALA A 330 -0.98 24.40 8.88
C ALA A 330 -1.81 24.05 7.63
N THR A 331 -1.45 24.60 6.46
CA THR A 331 -2.06 24.31 5.15
C THR A 331 -0.97 24.10 4.10
N LYS A 332 -1.28 23.38 3.03
CA LYS A 332 -0.32 23.01 1.98
C LYS A 332 -0.77 23.52 0.62
N TYR A 333 0.14 24.12 -0.14
CA TYR A 333 -0.11 24.53 -1.51
C TYR A 333 0.97 23.99 -2.43
N PHE A 334 0.60 23.45 -3.57
CA PHE A 334 1.56 23.03 -4.58
C PHE A 334 1.02 23.18 -6.00
N GLU A 335 1.96 23.30 -6.93
CA GLU A 335 1.73 23.50 -8.36
C GLU A 335 2.38 22.35 -9.12
N VAL A 336 1.58 21.53 -9.78
CA VAL A 336 2.04 20.37 -10.55
C VAL A 336 2.19 20.77 -12.01
N THR A 337 3.39 20.56 -12.56
CA THR A 337 3.70 20.75 -13.98
C THR A 337 3.81 19.40 -14.70
N ASP A 338 3.60 19.41 -16.01
CA ASP A 338 3.71 18.21 -16.88
C ASP A 338 2.90 17.02 -16.32
N PHE A 339 1.69 17.30 -15.84
CA PHE A 339 0.71 16.27 -15.55
C PHE A 339 -0.13 16.02 -16.80
N ASN A 340 -0.54 14.79 -17.04
CA ASN A 340 -1.49 14.51 -18.11
C ASN A 340 -2.91 14.59 -17.56
N GLU A 341 -3.53 15.77 -17.61
CA GLU A 341 -4.89 16.02 -17.15
C GLU A 341 -5.96 15.25 -17.93
N SER A 342 -5.61 14.66 -19.08
CA SER A 342 -6.53 13.93 -19.96
C SER A 342 -7.80 14.74 -20.31
N ALA A 343 -7.64 16.06 -20.46
CA ALA A 343 -8.70 17.03 -20.71
C ALA A 343 -9.81 17.07 -19.63
N THR A 344 -9.48 16.68 -18.40
CA THR A 344 -10.36 16.77 -17.22
C THR A 344 -9.67 17.56 -16.11
N ASN A 345 -10.42 18.00 -15.09
CA ASN A 345 -9.78 18.48 -13.88
C ASN A 345 -9.12 17.30 -13.13
N PRO A 346 -7.85 17.42 -12.73
CA PRO A 346 -7.19 16.38 -11.94
C PRO A 346 -7.86 16.26 -10.58
N VAL A 347 -7.77 15.09 -9.97
CA VAL A 347 -8.35 14.83 -8.64
C VAL A 347 -7.25 14.36 -7.71
N LEU A 348 -7.15 15.00 -6.55
CA LEU A 348 -6.27 14.60 -5.46
C LEU A 348 -7.09 13.83 -4.42
N TYR A 349 -6.60 12.66 -4.05
CA TYR A 349 -7.09 11.88 -2.92
C TYR A 349 -6.01 11.87 -1.85
N ASP A 350 -6.35 12.33 -0.66
CA ASP A 350 -5.56 12.11 0.56
C ASP A 350 -6.08 10.84 1.22
N LEU A 351 -5.30 9.77 1.13
CA LEU A 351 -5.69 8.45 1.61
C LEU A 351 -5.60 8.33 3.13
N THR A 352 -4.78 9.17 3.77
CA THR A 352 -4.57 9.20 5.22
C THR A 352 -5.73 9.90 5.94
N ASN A 353 -6.15 11.06 5.43
CA ASN A 353 -7.19 11.89 6.01
C ASN A 353 -8.56 11.70 5.34
N HIS A 354 -8.63 10.83 4.33
CA HIS A 354 -9.84 10.48 3.57
C HIS A 354 -10.51 11.70 2.92
N LYS A 355 -9.71 12.53 2.24
CA LYS A 355 -10.19 13.77 1.63
C LYS A 355 -10.00 13.76 0.12
N ARG A 356 -10.86 14.50 -0.57
CA ARG A 356 -10.90 14.60 -2.02
C ARG A 356 -10.95 16.05 -2.46
N ILE A 357 -10.05 16.44 -3.36
CA ILE A 357 -9.96 17.80 -3.89
C ILE A 357 -9.90 17.75 -5.41
N ILE A 358 -10.75 18.55 -6.08
CA ILE A 358 -10.67 18.76 -7.53
C ILE A 358 -9.66 19.88 -7.80
N GLY A 359 -8.65 19.59 -8.61
CA GLY A 359 -7.62 20.55 -8.98
C GLY A 359 -8.14 21.66 -9.89
N ILE A 360 -7.48 22.81 -9.81
CA ILE A 360 -7.72 23.95 -10.70
C ILE A 360 -6.56 24.00 -11.69
N VAL A 361 -6.87 24.00 -12.98
CA VAL A 361 -5.88 24.03 -14.06
C VAL A 361 -5.77 25.45 -14.60
N GLU A 362 -4.58 26.04 -14.51
CA GLU A 362 -4.26 27.37 -15.04
C GLU A 362 -3.10 27.26 -16.03
N GLY A 363 -3.39 27.30 -17.34
CA GLY A 363 -2.40 26.95 -18.35
C GLY A 363 -2.06 25.47 -18.30
N ASP A 364 -0.76 25.14 -18.23
CA ASP A 364 -0.25 23.77 -18.12
C ASP A 364 0.13 23.41 -16.66
N ILE A 365 -0.50 24.07 -15.68
CA ILE A 365 -0.21 23.89 -14.26
C ILE A 365 -1.49 23.49 -13.52
N SER A 366 -1.42 22.36 -12.84
CA SER A 366 -2.46 21.84 -11.97
C SER A 366 -2.21 22.26 -10.53
N LYS A 367 -3.13 23.04 -9.93
CA LYS A 367 -2.97 23.67 -8.61
C LYS A 367 -3.85 23.03 -7.55
N PHE A 368 -3.27 22.82 -6.37
CA PHE A 368 -3.96 22.25 -5.21
C PHE A 368 -3.62 23.02 -3.93
N HIS A 369 -4.65 23.51 -3.23
CA HIS A 369 -4.54 24.04 -1.87
C HIS A 369 -5.31 23.14 -0.89
N LEU A 370 -4.56 22.54 0.04
CA LEU A 370 -5.09 21.72 1.12
C LEU A 370 -5.24 22.64 2.33
N SER A 371 -6.49 22.97 2.67
CA SER A 371 -6.86 23.85 3.78
C SER A 371 -6.68 23.24 5.17
N TYR A 372 -5.88 22.18 5.28
CA TYR A 372 -5.62 21.41 6.48
C TYR A 372 -4.18 20.91 6.48
N ASP A 373 -3.72 20.44 7.63
CA ASP A 373 -2.38 19.87 7.77
C ASP A 373 -2.34 18.46 7.17
N ALA A 374 -1.69 18.34 6.01
CA ALA A 374 -1.49 17.09 5.28
C ALA A 374 -0.05 16.56 5.43
N SER A 375 0.61 16.89 6.53
CA SER A 375 1.99 16.47 6.77
C SER A 375 2.12 14.94 6.93
N ASN A 376 2.95 14.32 6.11
CA ASN A 376 3.09 12.86 5.93
C ASN A 376 1.81 12.14 5.44
N ALA A 377 0.88 12.86 4.83
CA ALA A 377 -0.25 12.23 4.17
C ALA A 377 0.19 11.56 2.85
N ASP A 378 -0.42 10.40 2.57
CA ASP A 378 -0.23 9.57 1.37
C ASP A 378 -1.31 9.80 0.29
#